data_AF-A0A3M0IL76-F1
#
_entry.id   AF-A0A3M0IL76-F1
#
_cell.length_a   1.000
_cell.length_b   1.000
_cell.length_c   1.000
_cell.angle_alpha   90.00
_cell.angle_beta   90.00
_cell.angle_gamma   90.00
#
_symmetry.space_group_name_H-M   'P 1'
#
loop_
_entity.id
_entity.type
_entity.pdbx_description
1 polymer ?
#
loop_
_entity_poly.entity_id
_entity_poly.type
_entity_poly.pdbx_seq_one_letter_code
_entity_poly.pdbx_strand_id
1 'polypeptide(L)'
;MEQLVQAVDEVLAGETRAGGRSESPGHTRVGDVHYLEDGWYGLPTYASRIDPDDLQDMRLATGAGPEDRRGRSFTVLGWRVESERVRLQVAAHAPRTGLTLWAVRRPPDFLLRSLREALAGLPDPGLAERLVGGRIDTVAPADSSACGGVLKGGQAQAYLACTSPGLRLIWGPPGTGKTTVLTRALSDLALRGKRVLLASGTNVAVDNALEGVLKERSSLPPGLMVRVGSPALRHVAEDPRVSLPSLVRAKVAEAEQAVEEIAERLAALTKDPALTELRETESRLTGFDPDMYEQAKGRLAHGALVERLAVELEAAEAGEEEALTRSEDASDKHREARERWESWAPQRALLEQAAQWLTEIEKGEQSQQHLRAALFDAEAALAALDTEERELAGRGRRRTRRRRGPASASTRSWPGTPWPGRRTEQYWASCGTWRERSPRRWCAVSVPINSSACPLASRRG
;
A
#
# COMPACT_ATOMS: atom_id res chain seq x y z
N MET A 1 13.35 -37.68 -46.75
CA MET A 1 13.74 -36.26 -46.89
C MET A 1 15.15 -36.07 -47.40
N GLU A 2 16.16 -36.77 -46.85
CA GLU A 2 17.55 -36.71 -47.35
C GLU A 2 17.67 -36.96 -48.86
N GLN A 3 16.94 -37.96 -49.37
CA GLN A 3 16.88 -38.24 -50.81
C GLN A 3 16.34 -37.06 -51.65
N LEU A 4 15.40 -36.28 -51.11
CA LEU A 4 14.86 -35.11 -51.80
C LEU A 4 15.86 -33.96 -51.81
N VAL A 5 16.53 -33.71 -50.68
CA VAL A 5 17.60 -32.71 -50.58
C VAL A 5 18.73 -33.06 -51.54
N GLN A 6 19.13 -34.33 -51.59
CA GLN A 6 20.12 -34.83 -52.54
C GLN A 6 19.68 -34.66 -54.00
N ALA A 7 18.43 -34.95 -54.33
CA ALA A 7 17.90 -34.72 -55.68
C ALA A 7 17.95 -33.24 -56.08
N VAL A 8 17.65 -32.32 -55.15
CA VAL A 8 17.77 -30.87 -55.40
C VAL A 8 19.25 -30.46 -55.55
N ASP A 9 20.15 -31.03 -54.74
CA ASP A 9 21.59 -30.80 -54.85
C ASP A 9 22.15 -31.26 -56.22
N GLU A 10 21.65 -32.38 -56.76
CA GLU A 10 22.02 -32.86 -58.11
C GLU A 10 21.56 -31.91 -59.23
N VAL A 11 20.35 -31.35 -59.12
CA VAL A 11 19.83 -30.35 -60.08
C VAL A 11 20.63 -29.05 -59.99
N LEU A 12 20.92 -28.56 -58.78
CA LEU A 12 21.74 -27.37 -58.54
C LEU A 12 23.16 -27.51 -59.11
N ALA A 13 23.77 -28.69 -58.98
CA ALA A 13 25.07 -29.00 -59.55
C ALA A 13 25.06 -29.02 -61.10
N GLY A 14 23.91 -29.32 -61.71
CA GLY A 14 23.68 -29.22 -63.15
C GLY A 14 23.59 -27.79 -63.66
N GLU A 15 22.87 -26.91 -62.95
CA GLU A 15 22.67 -25.51 -63.34
C GLU A 15 23.93 -24.65 -63.18
N THR A 16 24.71 -24.87 -62.12
CA THR A 16 25.99 -24.15 -61.90
C THR A 16 27.03 -24.43 -62.98
N ARG A 17 26.95 -25.58 -63.68
CA ARG A 17 27.83 -25.88 -64.83
C ARG A 17 27.41 -25.15 -66.12
N ALA A 18 26.17 -24.68 -66.22
CA ALA A 18 25.63 -24.01 -67.41
C ALA A 18 25.67 -22.47 -67.32
N GLY A 19 25.73 -21.90 -66.10
CA GLY A 19 25.64 -20.46 -65.86
C GLY A 19 26.93 -19.82 -65.31
N GLY A 20 27.94 -19.62 -66.16
CA GLY A 20 29.21 -18.97 -65.80
C GLY A 20 29.15 -17.45 -65.63
N ARG A 21 28.15 -16.90 -64.91
CA ARG A 21 28.15 -15.48 -64.53
C ARG A 21 28.26 -15.35 -63.01
N SER A 22 29.50 -15.12 -62.57
CA SER A 22 29.78 -14.58 -61.24
C SER A 22 29.20 -13.16 -61.19
N GLU A 23 28.05 -12.97 -60.55
CA GLU A 23 27.44 -11.66 -60.37
C GLU A 23 27.55 -11.17 -58.92
N SER A 24 27.90 -9.89 -58.82
CA SER A 24 28.21 -9.17 -57.60
C SER A 24 26.97 -8.98 -56.71
N PRO A 25 27.10 -9.03 -55.37
CA PRO A 25 25.99 -8.85 -54.42
C PRO A 25 25.43 -7.41 -54.36
N GLY A 26 25.81 -6.53 -55.28
CA GLY A 26 25.49 -5.10 -55.25
C GLY A 26 24.37 -4.72 -56.22
N HIS A 27 23.77 -3.56 -55.97
CA HIS A 27 22.75 -2.98 -56.85
C HIS A 27 23.34 -2.66 -58.23
N THR A 28 22.70 -3.19 -59.28
CA THR A 28 23.07 -2.91 -60.67
C THR A 28 22.09 -1.94 -61.30
N ARG A 29 22.58 -1.09 -62.20
CA ARG A 29 21.75 -0.15 -62.95
C ARG A 29 20.88 -0.92 -63.94
N VAL A 30 19.56 -0.82 -63.78
CA VAL A 30 18.59 -1.47 -64.66
C VAL A 30 18.20 -0.56 -65.83
N GLY A 31 17.86 0.71 -65.55
CA GLY A 31 17.49 1.67 -66.59
C GLY A 31 16.83 2.93 -66.05
N ASP A 32 16.67 3.94 -66.91
CA ASP A 32 16.05 5.22 -66.53
C ASP A 32 14.53 5.13 -66.52
N VAL A 33 13.91 5.75 -65.53
CA VAL A 33 12.46 5.72 -65.35
C VAL A 33 11.83 7.08 -65.63
N HIS A 34 10.60 7.06 -66.13
CA HIS A 34 9.85 8.26 -66.48
C HIS A 34 8.68 8.43 -65.52
N TYR A 35 8.45 9.65 -65.05
CA TYR A 35 7.28 9.93 -64.21
C TYR A 35 5.98 9.73 -64.97
N LEU A 36 4.99 9.10 -64.33
CA LEU A 36 3.66 8.88 -64.90
C LEU A 36 2.61 9.67 -64.12
N GLU A 37 2.43 9.35 -62.84
CA GLU A 37 1.48 9.98 -61.91
C GLU A 37 2.02 9.90 -60.48
N ASP A 38 1.34 10.51 -59.51
CA ASP A 38 1.86 10.61 -58.14
C ASP A 38 2.18 9.22 -57.55
N GLY A 39 3.46 8.99 -57.26
CA GLY A 39 3.97 7.72 -56.75
C GLY A 39 4.18 6.62 -57.80
N TRP A 40 3.99 6.88 -59.09
CA TRP A 40 4.16 5.89 -60.18
C TRP A 40 5.14 6.36 -61.25
N TYR A 41 6.08 5.47 -61.58
CA TYR A 41 7.12 5.68 -62.60
C TYR A 41 7.09 4.53 -63.62
N GLY A 42 7.45 4.81 -64.87
CA GLY A 42 7.50 3.83 -65.95
C GLY A 42 8.93 3.54 -66.37
N LEU A 43 9.34 2.28 -66.29
CA LEU A 43 10.54 1.76 -66.93
C LEU A 43 10.14 1.20 -68.31
N PRO A 44 10.65 1.76 -69.43
CA PRO A 44 10.37 1.21 -70.74
C PRO A 44 10.98 -0.20 -70.92
N THR A 45 10.21 -1.13 -71.49
CA THR A 45 10.63 -2.52 -71.71
C THR A 45 11.32 -2.75 -73.06
N TYR A 46 11.38 -1.74 -73.94
CA TYR A 46 11.90 -1.88 -75.31
C TYR A 46 13.41 -2.14 -75.39
N ALA A 47 14.19 -1.68 -74.42
CA ALA A 47 15.66 -1.75 -74.47
C ALA A 47 16.24 -3.05 -73.89
N SER A 48 15.47 -3.76 -73.06
CA SER A 48 15.90 -4.97 -72.36
C SER A 48 14.66 -5.74 -71.89
N ARG A 49 14.54 -7.02 -72.27
CA ARG A 49 13.54 -7.93 -71.66
C ARG A 49 13.94 -8.15 -70.21
N ILE A 50 13.43 -7.30 -69.34
CA ILE A 50 13.62 -7.38 -67.90
C ILE A 50 12.36 -8.03 -67.35
N ASP A 51 12.52 -9.21 -66.75
CA ASP A 51 11.49 -9.76 -65.88
C ASP A 51 11.67 -9.15 -64.48
N PRO A 52 10.71 -8.36 -63.97
CA PRO A 52 10.84 -7.77 -62.64
C PRO A 52 10.82 -8.81 -61.52
N ASP A 53 10.36 -10.05 -61.76
CA ASP A 53 10.43 -11.14 -60.77
C ASP A 53 11.89 -11.60 -60.50
N ASP A 54 12.80 -11.38 -61.46
CA ASP A 54 14.24 -11.63 -61.32
C ASP A 54 14.97 -10.53 -60.55
N LEU A 55 14.28 -9.44 -60.20
CA LEU A 55 14.86 -8.30 -59.51
C LEU A 55 14.52 -8.34 -58.00
N GLN A 56 15.53 -8.10 -57.17
CA GLN A 56 15.42 -7.95 -55.72
C GLN A 56 15.93 -6.57 -55.29
N ASP A 57 15.49 -6.10 -54.11
CA ASP A 57 15.82 -4.78 -53.54
C ASP A 57 15.74 -3.65 -54.58
N MET A 58 14.59 -3.52 -55.24
CA MET A 58 14.39 -2.50 -56.26
C MET A 58 14.33 -1.10 -55.65
N ARG A 59 15.18 -0.20 -56.13
CA ARG A 59 15.27 1.19 -55.66
C ARG A 59 15.35 2.16 -56.83
N LEU A 60 14.64 3.28 -56.72
CA LEU A 60 14.84 4.44 -57.57
C LEU A 60 15.83 5.38 -56.88
N ALA A 61 16.96 5.68 -57.52
CA ALA A 61 17.96 6.57 -56.95
C ALA A 61 18.26 7.75 -57.87
N THR A 62 18.53 8.91 -57.28
CA THR A 62 19.11 10.06 -57.99
C THR A 62 20.64 9.92 -57.97
N GLY A 63 21.28 9.93 -59.13
CA GLY A 63 22.76 9.92 -59.22
C GLY A 63 23.35 8.53 -59.50
N ALA A 64 24.53 8.25 -58.90
CA ALA A 64 25.37 7.11 -59.26
C ALA A 64 24.95 5.77 -58.64
N GLY A 65 23.93 5.74 -57.77
CA GLY A 65 23.41 4.51 -57.18
C GLY A 65 22.69 4.73 -55.84
N PRO A 66 22.06 3.68 -55.29
CA PRO A 66 21.34 3.75 -54.01
C PRO A 66 22.26 3.92 -52.79
N GLU A 67 23.55 3.62 -52.91
CA GLU A 67 24.57 3.78 -51.87
C GLU A 67 25.25 5.17 -51.89
N ASP A 68 24.93 6.01 -52.87
CA ASP A 68 25.49 7.36 -52.98
C ASP A 68 24.94 8.26 -51.86
N ARG A 69 25.82 8.69 -50.95
CA ARG A 69 25.47 9.59 -49.83
C ARG A 69 24.97 10.96 -50.27
N ARG A 70 25.25 11.39 -51.51
CA ARG A 70 24.78 12.67 -52.06
C ARG A 70 23.42 12.55 -52.74
N GLY A 71 23.04 11.34 -53.15
CA GLY A 71 21.76 11.03 -53.78
C GLY A 71 20.67 10.71 -52.77
N ARG A 72 19.41 10.76 -53.22
CA ARG A 72 18.27 10.18 -52.51
C ARG A 72 17.91 8.85 -53.16
N SER A 73 17.56 7.86 -52.35
CA SER A 73 17.05 6.57 -52.81
C SER A 73 15.64 6.33 -52.28
N PHE A 74 14.80 5.74 -53.13
CA PHE A 74 13.39 5.46 -52.87
C PHE A 74 13.13 3.99 -53.13
N THR A 75 12.69 3.26 -52.12
CA THR A 75 12.36 1.83 -52.27
C THR A 75 11.10 1.67 -53.12
N VAL A 76 11.16 0.75 -54.08
CA VAL A 76 9.99 0.36 -54.87
C VAL A 76 9.06 -0.48 -54.00
N LEU A 77 7.85 0.04 -53.76
CA LEU A 77 6.82 -0.56 -52.92
C LEU A 77 5.99 -1.62 -53.66
N GLY A 78 6.01 -1.58 -54.99
CA GLY A 78 5.30 -2.53 -55.85
C GLY A 78 5.55 -2.23 -57.31
N TRP A 79 5.18 -3.16 -58.19
CA TRP A 79 5.30 -2.97 -59.63
C TRP A 79 4.17 -3.64 -60.41
N ARG A 80 4.02 -3.25 -61.67
CA ARG A 80 3.06 -3.83 -62.62
C ARG A 80 3.71 -3.91 -64.00
N VAL A 81 3.56 -5.04 -64.66
CA VAL A 81 3.98 -5.18 -66.06
C VAL A 81 2.82 -4.78 -66.96
N GLU A 82 3.05 -3.80 -67.83
CA GLU A 82 2.19 -3.42 -68.94
C GLU A 82 2.88 -3.80 -70.26
N SER A 83 2.15 -3.77 -71.38
CA SER A 83 2.68 -4.23 -72.68
C SER A 83 3.99 -3.53 -73.11
N GLU A 84 4.12 -2.23 -72.81
CA GLU A 84 5.23 -1.38 -73.28
C GLU A 84 6.14 -0.85 -72.15
N ARG A 85 5.82 -1.17 -70.89
CA ARG A 85 6.53 -0.64 -69.71
C ARG A 85 6.28 -1.45 -68.45
N VAL A 86 7.22 -1.35 -67.51
CA VAL A 86 7.00 -1.75 -66.11
C VAL A 86 6.68 -0.51 -65.30
N ARG A 87 5.51 -0.46 -64.69
CA ARG A 87 5.14 0.58 -63.73
C ARG A 87 5.69 0.22 -62.37
N LEU A 88 6.37 1.16 -61.74
CA LEU A 88 7.03 1.04 -60.46
C LEU A 88 6.36 2.02 -59.50
N GLN A 89 5.92 1.51 -58.35
CA GLN A 89 5.29 2.32 -57.30
C GLN A 89 6.33 2.68 -56.25
N VAL A 90 6.45 3.96 -55.93
CA VAL A 90 7.29 4.50 -54.84
C VAL A 90 6.49 5.48 -53.99
N ALA A 91 7.07 5.96 -52.90
CA ALA A 91 6.44 6.98 -52.06
C ALA A 91 6.18 8.28 -52.85
N ALA A 92 5.07 8.96 -52.53
CA ALA A 92 4.59 10.13 -53.28
C ALA A 92 5.56 11.32 -53.32
N HIS A 93 6.52 11.39 -52.38
CA HIS A 93 7.51 12.45 -52.29
C HIS A 93 8.76 12.23 -53.18
N ALA A 94 8.76 11.21 -54.04
CA ALA A 94 9.85 10.97 -54.98
C ALA A 94 9.93 12.08 -56.07
N PRO A 95 11.14 12.52 -56.48
CA PRO A 95 11.31 13.54 -57.53
C PRO A 95 10.77 13.09 -58.89
N ARG A 96 10.14 14.02 -59.63
CA ARG A 96 9.55 13.73 -60.95
C ARG A 96 10.56 13.39 -62.05
N THR A 97 11.83 13.74 -61.90
CA THR A 97 12.87 13.51 -62.92
C THR A 97 14.19 13.12 -62.29
N GLY A 98 15.09 12.54 -63.10
CA GLY A 98 16.45 12.18 -62.67
C GLY A 98 16.52 10.92 -61.81
N LEU A 99 15.54 10.03 -61.93
CA LEU A 99 15.53 8.74 -61.25
C LEU A 99 15.93 7.62 -62.21
N THR A 100 16.76 6.72 -61.71
CA THR A 100 17.16 5.50 -62.39
C THR A 100 16.82 4.32 -61.50
N LEU A 101 16.32 3.23 -62.08
CA LEU A 101 16.07 1.98 -61.36
C LEU A 101 17.38 1.22 -61.15
N TRP A 102 17.59 0.83 -59.90
CA TRP A 102 18.66 -0.02 -59.43
C TRP A 102 18.06 -1.25 -58.74
N ALA A 103 18.64 -2.42 -59.00
CA ALA A 103 18.17 -3.66 -58.38
C ALA A 103 19.30 -4.69 -58.28
N VAL A 104 19.15 -5.62 -57.35
CA VAL A 104 19.98 -6.82 -57.24
C VAL A 104 19.36 -7.90 -58.13
N ARG A 105 20.14 -8.46 -59.06
CA ARG A 105 19.66 -9.57 -59.89
C ARG A 105 19.65 -10.85 -59.07
N ARG A 106 18.53 -11.56 -59.08
CA ARG A 106 18.40 -12.87 -58.46
C ARG A 106 19.17 -13.88 -59.31
N PRO A 107 20.04 -14.70 -58.71
CA PRO A 107 20.70 -15.76 -59.46
C PRO A 107 19.66 -16.82 -59.89
N PRO A 108 19.84 -17.46 -61.05
CA PRO A 108 18.84 -18.37 -61.62
C PRO A 108 18.54 -19.57 -60.71
N ASP A 109 19.52 -20.01 -59.93
CA ASP A 109 19.42 -21.14 -59.02
C ASP A 109 18.93 -20.76 -57.60
N PHE A 110 18.61 -19.48 -57.36
CA PHE A 110 18.17 -18.97 -56.06
C PHE A 110 17.00 -19.78 -55.48
N LEU A 111 15.96 -20.01 -56.28
CA LEU A 111 14.76 -20.71 -55.82
C LEU A 111 15.05 -22.15 -55.42
N LEU A 112 15.92 -22.82 -56.17
CA LEU A 112 16.33 -24.18 -55.87
C LEU A 112 17.19 -24.24 -54.60
N ARG A 113 18.11 -23.28 -54.40
CA ARG A 113 18.88 -23.16 -53.15
C ARG A 113 17.97 -22.89 -51.95
N SER A 114 17.02 -21.95 -52.07
CA SER A 114 16.05 -21.65 -51.01
C SER A 114 15.15 -22.85 -50.70
N LEU A 115 14.71 -23.59 -51.73
CA LEU A 115 13.95 -24.84 -51.54
C LEU A 115 14.79 -25.88 -50.79
N ARG A 116 16.05 -26.06 -51.20
CA ARG A 116 17.00 -26.99 -50.58
C ARG A 116 17.22 -26.66 -49.10
N GLU A 117 17.47 -25.39 -48.78
CA GLU A 117 17.62 -24.90 -47.41
C GLU A 117 16.34 -25.11 -46.58
N ALA A 118 15.18 -24.77 -47.14
CA ALA A 118 13.90 -24.95 -46.48
C ALA A 118 13.63 -26.43 -46.17
N LEU A 119 13.88 -27.33 -47.11
CA LEU A 119 13.70 -28.77 -46.94
C LEU A 119 14.64 -29.36 -45.89
N ALA A 120 15.90 -28.90 -45.87
CA ALA A 120 16.89 -29.34 -44.88
C ALA A 120 16.58 -28.85 -43.47
N GLY A 121 15.94 -27.69 -43.35
CA GLY A 121 15.55 -27.08 -42.07
C GLY A 121 14.21 -27.54 -41.49
N LEU A 122 13.48 -28.47 -42.15
CA LEU A 122 12.17 -28.93 -41.66
C LEU A 122 12.33 -29.84 -40.41
N PRO A 123 11.79 -29.45 -39.24
CA PRO A 123 11.93 -30.24 -38.01
C PRO A 123 11.04 -31.49 -38.00
N ASP A 124 9.85 -31.43 -38.62
CA ASP A 124 8.97 -32.57 -38.88
C ASP A 124 8.50 -32.50 -40.35
N PRO A 125 8.95 -33.42 -41.21
CA PRO A 125 8.59 -33.40 -42.62
C PRO A 125 7.15 -33.81 -42.92
N GLY A 126 6.41 -34.43 -41.98
CA GLY A 126 4.97 -34.70 -42.05
C GLY A 126 4.39 -34.95 -43.46
N LEU A 127 3.71 -33.93 -44.01
CA LEU A 127 3.07 -34.00 -45.34
C LEU A 127 4.07 -34.03 -46.52
N ALA A 128 5.25 -33.40 -46.37
CA ALA A 128 6.28 -33.40 -47.41
C ALA A 128 6.82 -34.81 -47.65
N GLU A 129 7.04 -35.59 -46.59
CA GLU A 129 7.46 -36.98 -46.73
C GLU A 129 6.39 -37.84 -47.41
N ARG A 130 5.12 -37.64 -47.09
CA ARG A 130 4.00 -38.33 -47.76
C ARG A 130 3.93 -37.98 -49.24
N LEU A 131 4.13 -36.71 -49.60
CA LEU A 131 4.15 -36.25 -50.99
C LEU A 131 5.28 -36.91 -51.78
N VAL A 132 6.49 -36.91 -51.24
CA VAL A 132 7.65 -37.56 -51.87
C VAL A 132 7.44 -39.07 -51.98
N GLY A 133 6.86 -39.69 -50.96
CA GLY A 133 6.52 -41.12 -50.96
C GLY A 133 5.29 -41.49 -51.81
N GLY A 134 4.65 -40.52 -52.48
CA GLY A 134 3.45 -40.76 -53.29
C GLY A 134 2.23 -41.25 -52.50
N ARG A 135 2.17 -41.00 -51.18
CA ARG A 135 1.09 -41.46 -50.30
C ARG A 135 0.03 -40.38 -50.15
N ILE A 136 -1.12 -40.58 -50.79
CA ILE A 136 -2.26 -39.67 -50.76
C ILE A 136 -3.30 -40.18 -49.75
N ASP A 137 -3.89 -39.29 -48.98
CA ASP A 137 -4.92 -39.63 -47.98
C ASP A 137 -6.31 -39.71 -48.63
N THR A 138 -7.09 -40.71 -48.22
CA THR A 138 -8.46 -40.88 -48.69
C THR A 138 -9.40 -39.85 -48.06
N VAL A 139 -10.38 -39.40 -48.83
CA VAL A 139 -11.47 -38.53 -48.34
C VAL A 139 -12.62 -39.43 -47.92
N ALA A 140 -13.11 -39.26 -46.69
CA ALA A 140 -14.32 -39.95 -46.27
C ALA A 140 -15.49 -39.60 -47.22
N PRO A 141 -16.35 -40.57 -47.56
CA PRO A 141 -17.48 -40.31 -48.45
C PRO A 141 -18.33 -39.17 -47.91
N ALA A 142 -18.68 -38.23 -48.80
CA ALA A 142 -19.38 -37.01 -48.45
C ALA A 142 -20.85 -37.30 -48.10
N ASP A 143 -21.30 -36.89 -46.92
CA ASP A 143 -22.71 -36.57 -46.73
C ASP A 143 -23.00 -35.24 -47.45
N SER A 144 -24.04 -35.23 -48.29
CA SER A 144 -24.42 -34.10 -49.16
C SER A 144 -24.75 -32.80 -48.40
N SER A 145 -24.82 -32.84 -47.07
CA SER A 145 -25.09 -31.72 -46.18
C SER A 145 -23.87 -30.82 -45.90
N ALA A 146 -22.64 -31.31 -46.11
CA ALA A 146 -21.43 -30.59 -45.68
C ALA A 146 -21.15 -29.26 -46.44
N CYS A 147 -21.77 -29.07 -47.61
CA CYS A 147 -21.58 -27.89 -48.48
C CYS A 147 -22.83 -27.00 -48.60
N GLY A 148 -23.83 -27.16 -47.73
CA GLY A 148 -25.09 -26.41 -47.83
C GLY A 148 -25.86 -26.64 -49.14
N GLY A 149 -25.65 -27.78 -49.80
CA GLY A 149 -26.33 -28.18 -51.04
C GLY A 149 -25.87 -27.52 -52.34
N VAL A 150 -24.92 -26.57 -52.29
CA VAL A 150 -24.46 -25.80 -53.47
C VAL A 150 -23.53 -26.62 -54.37
N LEU A 151 -22.62 -27.40 -53.78
CA LEU A 151 -21.70 -28.29 -54.52
C LEU A 151 -22.27 -29.71 -54.55
N LYS A 152 -22.23 -30.37 -55.72
CA LYS A 152 -22.80 -31.72 -55.91
C LYS A 152 -21.76 -32.70 -56.47
N GLY A 153 -21.92 -33.98 -56.12
CA GLY A 153 -21.08 -35.07 -56.64
C GLY A 153 -19.59 -34.87 -56.36
N GLY A 154 -18.76 -34.98 -57.39
CA GLY A 154 -17.30 -34.84 -57.29
C GLY A 154 -16.83 -33.48 -56.75
N GLN A 155 -17.61 -32.40 -56.92
CA GLN A 155 -17.27 -31.09 -56.37
C GLN A 155 -17.41 -31.05 -54.84
N ALA A 156 -18.40 -31.75 -54.28
CA ALA A 156 -18.56 -31.87 -52.84
C ALA A 156 -17.42 -32.68 -52.21
N GLN A 157 -17.01 -33.78 -52.86
CA GLN A 157 -15.83 -34.54 -52.45
C GLN A 157 -14.55 -33.71 -52.52
N ALA A 158 -14.36 -32.93 -53.59
CA ALA A 158 -13.22 -32.02 -53.74
C ALA A 158 -13.22 -30.91 -52.67
N TYR A 159 -14.39 -30.38 -52.28
CA TYR A 159 -14.48 -29.43 -51.18
C TYR A 159 -14.11 -30.05 -49.82
N LEU A 160 -14.62 -31.26 -49.53
CA LEU A 160 -14.23 -31.99 -48.32
C LEU A 160 -12.74 -32.30 -48.30
N ALA A 161 -12.18 -32.60 -49.47
CA ALA A 161 -10.75 -32.75 -49.66
C ALA A 161 -9.99 -31.47 -49.29
N CYS A 162 -10.44 -30.29 -49.71
CA CYS A 162 -9.76 -29.04 -49.36
C CYS A 162 -9.89 -28.67 -47.87
N THR A 163 -10.97 -29.08 -47.20
CA THR A 163 -11.32 -28.58 -45.85
C THR A 163 -10.96 -29.53 -44.70
N SER A 164 -10.57 -30.76 -45.02
CA SER A 164 -10.16 -31.76 -44.02
C SER A 164 -8.62 -31.79 -43.89
N PRO A 165 -8.02 -32.34 -42.82
CA PRO A 165 -6.55 -32.50 -42.72
C PRO A 165 -6.02 -33.65 -43.58
N GLY A 166 -4.92 -33.48 -44.32
CA GLY A 166 -4.27 -34.55 -45.09
C GLY A 166 -3.73 -34.10 -46.45
N LEU A 167 -2.94 -34.95 -47.10
CA LEU A 167 -2.43 -34.74 -48.45
C LEU A 167 -3.42 -35.30 -49.47
N ARG A 168 -3.89 -34.46 -50.40
CA ARG A 168 -4.94 -34.85 -51.35
C ARG A 168 -4.62 -34.38 -52.75
N LEU A 169 -5.00 -35.19 -53.73
CA LEU A 169 -4.92 -34.86 -55.14
C LEU A 169 -6.34 -34.75 -55.70
N ILE A 170 -6.69 -33.57 -56.21
CA ILE A 170 -7.97 -33.32 -56.85
C ILE A 170 -7.72 -33.20 -58.34
N TRP A 171 -8.25 -34.15 -59.11
CA TRP A 171 -8.20 -34.10 -60.56
C TRP A 171 -9.56 -33.71 -61.12
N GLY A 172 -9.56 -32.87 -62.15
CA GLY A 172 -10.79 -32.45 -62.82
C GLY A 172 -10.51 -31.97 -64.25
N PRO A 173 -11.25 -32.45 -65.26
CA PRO A 173 -11.21 -31.93 -66.62
C PRO A 173 -11.41 -30.40 -66.70
N PRO A 174 -11.02 -29.73 -67.80
CA PRO A 174 -11.35 -28.32 -68.00
C PRO A 174 -12.87 -28.10 -67.93
N GLY A 175 -13.30 -26.99 -67.32
CA GLY A 175 -14.73 -26.66 -67.19
C GLY A 175 -15.49 -27.31 -66.02
N THR A 176 -14.88 -28.18 -65.21
CA THR A 176 -15.57 -28.86 -64.09
C THR A 176 -15.75 -28.04 -62.82
N GLY A 177 -15.52 -26.73 -62.85
CA GLY A 177 -15.69 -25.85 -61.70
C GLY A 177 -14.63 -26.00 -60.60
N LYS A 178 -13.41 -26.46 -60.94
CA LYS A 178 -12.29 -26.55 -59.97
C LYS A 178 -12.06 -25.25 -59.21
N THR A 179 -12.06 -24.12 -59.92
CA THR A 179 -11.91 -22.79 -59.33
C THR A 179 -13.06 -22.48 -58.38
N THR A 180 -14.31 -22.86 -58.71
CA THR A 180 -15.48 -22.67 -57.84
C THR A 180 -15.32 -23.41 -56.51
N VAL A 181 -14.87 -24.67 -56.55
CA VAL A 181 -14.59 -25.46 -55.34
C VAL A 181 -13.48 -24.83 -54.51
N LEU A 182 -12.39 -24.41 -55.17
CA LEU A 182 -11.24 -23.77 -54.53
C LEU A 182 -11.65 -22.46 -53.85
N THR A 183 -12.35 -21.58 -54.57
CA THR A 183 -12.89 -20.31 -54.05
C THR A 183 -13.73 -20.54 -52.80
N ARG A 184 -14.68 -21.48 -52.84
CA ARG A 184 -15.54 -21.80 -51.69
C ARG A 184 -14.73 -22.30 -50.49
N ALA A 185 -13.79 -23.22 -50.72
CA ALA A 185 -12.95 -23.79 -49.68
C ALA A 185 -12.02 -22.76 -49.04
N LEU A 186 -11.35 -21.93 -49.84
CA LEU A 186 -10.49 -20.83 -49.38
C LEU A 186 -11.27 -19.86 -48.49
N SER A 187 -12.45 -19.48 -48.96
CA SER A 187 -13.32 -18.54 -48.27
C SER A 187 -13.79 -19.10 -46.92
N ASP A 188 -14.18 -20.38 -46.85
CA ASP A 188 -14.62 -21.01 -45.61
C ASP A 188 -13.48 -21.27 -44.62
N LEU A 189 -12.30 -21.67 -45.10
CA LEU A 189 -11.12 -21.83 -44.25
C LEU A 189 -10.69 -20.49 -43.65
N ALA A 190 -10.64 -19.43 -44.45
CA ALA A 190 -10.28 -18.09 -43.99
C ALA A 190 -11.25 -17.56 -42.92
N LEU A 191 -12.56 -17.69 -43.13
CA LEU A 191 -13.56 -17.27 -42.13
C LEU A 191 -13.54 -18.10 -40.84
N ARG A 192 -13.10 -19.37 -40.92
CA ARG A 192 -12.87 -20.21 -39.73
C ARG A 192 -11.56 -19.85 -39.01
N GLY A 193 -10.89 -18.77 -39.38
CA GLY A 193 -9.62 -18.33 -38.80
C GLY A 193 -8.43 -19.23 -39.14
N LYS A 194 -8.53 -20.06 -40.19
CA LYS A 194 -7.40 -20.88 -40.64
C LYS A 194 -6.47 -20.05 -41.52
N ARG A 195 -5.16 -20.30 -41.40
CA ARG A 195 -4.15 -19.73 -42.29
C ARG A 195 -4.03 -20.61 -43.52
N VAL A 196 -4.15 -20.02 -44.70
CA VAL A 196 -4.11 -20.75 -45.97
C VAL A 196 -3.09 -20.10 -46.89
N LEU A 197 -2.18 -20.91 -47.44
CA LEU A 197 -1.28 -20.51 -48.50
C LEU A 197 -1.82 -21.04 -49.83
N LEU A 198 -2.19 -20.14 -50.73
CA LEU A 198 -2.49 -20.47 -52.12
C LEU A 198 -1.26 -20.21 -52.98
N ALA A 199 -0.76 -21.25 -53.65
CA ALA A 199 0.33 -21.16 -54.60
C ALA A 199 -0.09 -21.76 -55.94
N SER A 200 0.46 -21.23 -57.03
CA SER A 200 0.26 -21.74 -58.39
C SER A 200 1.48 -21.45 -59.25
N GLY A 201 1.66 -22.22 -60.33
CA GLY A 201 2.72 -21.98 -61.31
C GLY A 201 2.50 -20.74 -62.19
N THR A 202 1.32 -20.11 -62.14
CA THR A 202 1.04 -18.88 -62.89
C THR A 202 0.33 -17.83 -62.02
N ASN A 203 0.72 -16.56 -62.17
CA ASN A 203 0.11 -15.43 -61.49
C ASN A 203 -1.41 -15.32 -61.77
N VAL A 204 -1.82 -15.57 -63.02
CA VAL A 204 -3.23 -15.53 -63.45
C VAL A 204 -4.10 -16.55 -62.70
N ALA A 205 -3.58 -17.73 -62.40
CA ALA A 205 -4.35 -18.74 -61.68
C ALA A 205 -4.61 -18.36 -60.22
N VAL A 206 -3.63 -17.72 -59.54
CA VAL A 206 -3.81 -17.18 -58.19
C VAL A 206 -4.84 -16.06 -58.20
N ASP A 207 -4.74 -15.15 -59.15
CA ASP A 207 -5.62 -14.00 -59.25
C ASP A 207 -7.06 -14.41 -59.58
N ASN A 208 -7.26 -15.39 -60.47
CA ASN A 208 -8.59 -15.94 -60.78
C ASN A 208 -9.26 -16.57 -59.56
N ALA A 209 -8.50 -17.31 -58.74
CA ALA A 209 -9.03 -17.91 -57.51
C ALA A 209 -9.44 -16.83 -56.50
N LEU A 210 -8.61 -15.80 -56.36
CA LEU A 210 -8.86 -14.67 -55.47
C LEU A 210 -10.04 -13.81 -55.94
N GLU A 211 -10.13 -13.51 -57.24
CA GLU A 211 -11.27 -12.81 -57.83
C GLU A 211 -12.58 -13.55 -57.57
N GLY A 212 -12.59 -14.89 -57.70
CA GLY A 212 -13.74 -15.71 -57.36
C GLY A 212 -14.20 -15.48 -55.91
N VAL A 213 -13.26 -15.40 -54.97
CA VAL A 213 -13.57 -15.16 -53.55
C VAL A 213 -14.12 -13.76 -53.32
N LEU A 214 -13.51 -12.75 -53.96
CA LEU A 214 -13.94 -11.35 -53.85
C LEU A 214 -15.33 -11.11 -54.44
N LYS A 215 -15.71 -11.87 -55.48
CA LYS A 215 -17.05 -11.86 -56.07
C LYS A 215 -18.08 -12.58 -55.20
N GLU A 216 -17.74 -13.75 -54.66
CA GLU A 216 -18.63 -14.51 -53.77
C GLU A 216 -18.91 -13.75 -52.46
N ARG A 217 -17.90 -13.02 -51.95
CA ARG A 217 -18.00 -12.31 -50.67
C ARG A 217 -17.51 -10.87 -50.81
N SER A 218 -18.44 -9.96 -51.08
CA SER A 218 -18.17 -8.52 -51.19
C SER A 218 -17.75 -7.86 -49.86
N SER A 219 -18.16 -8.42 -48.72
CA SER A 219 -17.92 -7.85 -47.38
C SER A 219 -16.71 -8.42 -46.63
N LEU A 220 -15.72 -8.97 -47.34
CA LEU A 220 -14.50 -9.49 -46.68
C LEU A 220 -13.71 -8.36 -46.00
N PRO A 221 -13.30 -8.53 -44.73
CA PRO A 221 -12.49 -7.53 -44.06
C PRO A 221 -11.12 -7.38 -44.76
N PRO A 222 -10.63 -6.14 -44.94
CA PRO A 222 -9.31 -5.90 -45.52
C PRO A 222 -8.21 -6.63 -44.75
N GLY A 223 -7.27 -7.25 -45.47
CA GLY A 223 -6.14 -7.96 -44.88
C GLY A 223 -6.43 -9.39 -44.42
N LEU A 224 -7.68 -9.86 -44.49
CA LEU A 224 -7.99 -11.28 -44.28
C LEU A 224 -7.32 -12.17 -45.36
N MET A 225 -7.20 -11.64 -46.57
CA MET A 225 -6.47 -12.24 -47.68
C MET A 225 -5.45 -11.24 -48.17
N VAL A 226 -4.25 -11.72 -48.51
CA VAL A 226 -3.15 -10.89 -48.99
C VAL A 226 -2.57 -11.52 -50.25
N ARG A 227 -2.56 -10.75 -51.34
CA ARG A 227 -1.87 -11.15 -52.57
C ARG A 227 -0.41 -10.70 -52.50
N VAL A 228 0.50 -11.67 -52.40
CA VAL A 228 1.96 -11.46 -52.38
C VAL A 228 2.53 -11.70 -53.77
N GLY A 229 3.37 -10.79 -54.26
CA GLY A 229 3.90 -10.80 -55.63
C GLY A 229 3.05 -9.96 -56.58
N SER A 230 3.33 -10.05 -57.87
CA SER A 230 2.71 -9.17 -58.87
C SER A 230 1.43 -9.74 -59.45
N PRO A 231 0.27 -9.10 -59.21
CA PRO A 231 -0.98 -9.53 -59.80
C PRO A 231 -0.96 -9.27 -61.31
N ALA A 232 -1.39 -10.25 -62.09
CA ALA A 232 -1.67 -10.14 -63.51
C ALA A 232 -3.02 -9.46 -63.78
N LEU A 233 -4.00 -9.59 -62.88
CA LEU A 233 -5.32 -8.98 -63.04
C LEU A 233 -5.42 -7.60 -62.36
N ARG A 234 -5.85 -6.59 -63.12
CA ARG A 234 -5.94 -5.19 -62.66
C ARG A 234 -6.85 -5.01 -61.45
N HIS A 235 -8.03 -5.62 -61.45
CA HIS A 235 -8.99 -5.49 -60.36
C HIS A 235 -8.44 -6.09 -59.05
N VAL A 236 -7.63 -7.16 -59.11
CA VAL A 236 -6.96 -7.71 -57.92
C VAL A 236 -5.86 -6.77 -57.44
N ALA A 237 -5.10 -6.17 -58.36
CA ALA A 237 -4.02 -5.24 -58.01
C ALA A 237 -4.50 -3.94 -57.35
N GLU A 238 -5.71 -3.48 -57.70
CA GLU A 238 -6.31 -2.24 -57.22
C GLU A 238 -7.25 -2.44 -56.03
N ASP A 239 -7.65 -3.67 -55.73
CA ASP A 239 -8.56 -3.95 -54.63
C ASP A 239 -7.87 -3.73 -53.27
N PRO A 240 -8.34 -2.76 -52.45
CA PRO A 240 -7.71 -2.42 -51.19
C PRO A 240 -7.84 -3.52 -50.13
N ARG A 241 -8.71 -4.52 -50.34
CA ARG A 241 -8.91 -5.62 -49.39
C ARG A 241 -7.79 -6.65 -49.43
N VAL A 242 -7.11 -6.78 -50.58
CA VAL A 242 -6.13 -7.86 -50.84
C VAL A 242 -4.76 -7.38 -51.31
N SER A 243 -4.70 -6.19 -51.91
CA SER A 243 -3.46 -5.63 -52.45
C SER A 243 -2.51 -5.25 -51.32
N LEU A 244 -1.36 -5.94 -51.22
CA LEU A 244 -0.38 -5.71 -50.16
C LEU A 244 0.09 -4.25 -50.07
N PRO A 245 0.45 -3.54 -51.16
CA PRO A 245 0.83 -2.13 -51.08
C PRO A 245 -0.29 -1.24 -50.51
N SER A 246 -1.54 -1.50 -50.86
CA SER A 246 -2.69 -0.73 -50.35
C SER A 246 -2.93 -0.99 -48.86
N LEU A 247 -2.83 -2.26 -48.43
CA LEU A 247 -2.97 -2.65 -47.03
C LEU A 247 -1.85 -2.05 -46.17
N VAL A 248 -0.61 -2.07 -46.65
CA VAL A 248 0.54 -1.45 -45.97
C VAL A 248 0.33 0.05 -45.83
N ARG A 249 -0.06 0.76 -46.90
CA ARG A 249 -0.34 2.20 -46.81
C ARG A 249 -1.44 2.53 -45.79
N ALA A 250 -2.53 1.78 -45.79
CA ALA A 250 -3.61 1.97 -44.82
C ALA A 250 -3.12 1.77 -43.39
N LYS A 251 -2.31 0.73 -43.14
CA LYS A 251 -1.74 0.44 -41.81
C LYS A 251 -0.71 1.48 -41.36
N VAL A 252 0.10 2.00 -42.28
CA VAL A 252 1.04 3.09 -42.00
C VAL A 252 0.29 4.36 -41.63
N ALA A 253 -0.75 4.73 -42.39
CA ALA A 253 -1.56 5.91 -42.10
C ALA A 253 -2.27 5.81 -40.73
N GLU A 254 -2.80 4.63 -40.38
CA GLU A 254 -3.39 4.36 -39.06
C GLU A 254 -2.35 4.53 -37.95
N ALA A 255 -1.13 4.03 -38.14
CA ALA A 255 -0.06 4.18 -37.17
C ALA A 255 0.41 5.63 -37.02
N GLU A 256 0.51 6.37 -38.13
CA GLU A 256 0.86 7.80 -38.12
C GLU A 256 -0.19 8.63 -37.35
N GLN A 257 -1.48 8.35 -37.55
CA GLN A 257 -2.56 9.00 -36.79
C GLN A 257 -2.48 8.69 -35.29
N ALA A 258 -2.23 7.44 -34.92
CA ALA A 258 -2.08 7.06 -33.51
C ALA A 258 -0.87 7.74 -32.85
N VAL A 259 0.24 7.91 -33.59
CA VAL A 259 1.41 8.65 -33.11
C VAL A 259 1.07 10.11 -32.85
N GLU A 260 0.34 10.75 -33.78
CA GLU A 260 -0.08 12.15 -33.61
C GLU A 260 -1.00 12.32 -32.39
N GLU A 261 -2.00 11.44 -32.23
CA GLU A 261 -2.92 11.49 -31.07
C GLU A 261 -2.17 11.33 -29.74
N ILE A 262 -1.21 10.41 -29.68
CA ILE A 262 -0.37 10.20 -28.49
C ILE A 262 0.49 11.44 -28.22
N ALA A 263 1.07 12.04 -29.27
CA ALA A 263 1.89 13.24 -29.14
C ALA A 263 1.06 14.43 -28.63
N GLU A 264 -0.16 14.62 -29.14
CA GLU A 264 -1.11 15.64 -28.66
C GLU A 264 -1.46 15.41 -27.19
N ARG A 265 -1.76 14.16 -26.81
CA ARG A 265 -2.07 13.81 -25.41
C ARG A 265 -0.88 14.04 -24.48
N LEU A 266 0.33 13.71 -24.92
CA LEU A 266 1.56 13.98 -24.15
C LEU A 266 1.78 15.49 -23.98
N ALA A 267 1.55 16.27 -25.04
CA ALA A 267 1.65 17.72 -24.98
C ALA A 267 0.61 18.34 -24.04
N ALA A 268 -0.63 17.81 -24.04
CA ALA A 268 -1.69 18.23 -23.13
C ALA A 268 -1.34 17.90 -21.67
N LEU A 269 -0.87 16.69 -21.38
CA LEU A 269 -0.42 16.29 -20.04
C LEU A 269 0.78 17.13 -19.57
N THR A 270 1.73 17.43 -20.46
CA THR A 270 2.90 18.25 -20.10
C THR A 270 2.50 19.68 -19.73
N LYS A 271 1.42 20.20 -20.32
CA LYS A 271 0.84 21.52 -20.03
C LYS A 271 -0.18 21.50 -18.89
N ASP A 272 -0.46 20.34 -18.29
CA ASP A 272 -1.39 20.22 -17.19
C ASP A 272 -0.89 21.05 -15.99
N PRO A 273 -1.69 22.01 -15.47
CA PRO A 273 -1.32 22.82 -14.31
C PRO A 273 -0.95 21.97 -13.10
N ALA A 274 -1.60 20.82 -12.88
CA ALA A 274 -1.33 19.97 -11.74
C ALA A 274 0.06 19.33 -11.80
N LEU A 275 0.51 18.92 -13.00
CA LEU A 275 1.87 18.41 -13.20
C LEU A 275 2.92 19.51 -13.10
N THR A 276 2.56 20.74 -13.49
CA THR A 276 3.44 21.90 -13.32
C THR A 276 3.62 22.24 -11.85
N GLU A 277 2.53 22.32 -11.08
CA GLU A 277 2.54 22.54 -9.64
C GLU A 277 3.27 21.43 -8.88
N LEU A 278 3.11 20.17 -9.30
CA LEU A 278 3.85 19.03 -8.74
C LEU A 278 5.36 19.21 -8.94
N ARG A 279 5.81 19.53 -10.16
CA ARG A 279 7.23 19.76 -10.47
C ARG A 279 7.81 20.93 -9.69
N GLU A 280 7.06 22.02 -9.57
CA GLU A 280 7.46 23.17 -8.76
C GLU A 280 7.56 22.79 -7.28
N THR A 281 6.62 21.99 -6.77
CA THR A 281 6.64 21.51 -5.39
C THR A 281 7.81 20.57 -5.13
N GLU A 282 8.07 19.62 -6.02
CA GLU A 282 9.26 18.75 -5.95
C GLU A 282 10.55 19.57 -5.98
N SER A 283 10.64 20.58 -6.84
CA SER A 283 11.79 21.49 -6.90
C SER A 283 11.92 22.38 -5.64
N ARG A 284 10.83 22.66 -4.93
CA ARG A 284 10.88 23.37 -3.65
C ARG A 284 11.28 22.43 -2.50
N LEU A 285 10.95 21.15 -2.62
CA LEU A 285 11.30 20.11 -1.66
C LEU A 285 12.68 19.49 -1.93
N THR A 286 13.37 19.83 -3.03
CA THR A 286 14.74 19.38 -3.24
C THR A 286 15.65 19.87 -2.09
N GLY A 287 16.24 18.91 -1.37
CA GLY A 287 17.06 19.18 -0.19
C GLY A 287 16.28 19.30 1.13
N PHE A 288 14.95 19.12 1.11
CA PHE A 288 14.16 18.97 2.33
C PHE A 288 14.40 17.58 2.94
N ASP A 289 14.96 17.56 4.15
CA ASP A 289 15.16 16.36 4.95
C ASP A 289 14.13 16.36 6.09
N PRO A 290 13.12 15.46 6.05
CA PRO A 290 12.06 15.39 7.06
C PRO A 290 12.61 15.10 8.47
N ASP A 291 13.65 14.27 8.56
CA ASP A 291 14.24 13.87 9.84
C ASP A 291 14.98 15.04 10.47
N MET A 292 15.72 15.81 9.68
CA MET A 292 16.36 17.06 10.13
C MET A 292 15.33 18.10 10.57
N TYR A 293 14.22 18.24 9.86
CA TYR A 293 13.14 19.15 10.24
C TYR A 293 12.49 18.75 11.57
N GLU A 294 12.14 17.48 11.76
CA GLU A 294 11.55 17.03 13.03
C GLU A 294 12.55 17.06 14.20
N GLN A 295 13.84 16.79 13.94
CA GLN A 295 14.87 17.01 14.96
C GLN A 295 14.98 18.49 15.37
N ALA A 296 14.95 19.43 14.42
CA ALA A 296 15.00 20.86 14.71
C ALA A 296 13.77 21.32 15.52
N LYS A 297 12.57 20.86 15.15
CA LYS A 297 11.33 21.12 15.89
C LYS A 297 11.36 20.51 17.30
N GLY A 298 11.89 19.29 17.42
CA GLY A 298 12.14 18.64 18.71
C GLY A 298 13.09 19.42 19.61
N ARG A 299 14.16 20.02 19.04
CA ARG A 299 15.09 20.90 19.79
C ARG A 299 14.40 22.17 20.30
N LEU A 300 13.57 22.81 19.47
CA LEU A 300 12.79 23.98 19.90
C LEU A 300 11.80 23.61 21.02
N ALA A 301 11.11 22.47 20.91
CA ALA A 301 10.21 21.98 21.94
C ALA A 301 10.95 21.65 23.25
N HIS A 302 12.15 21.06 23.16
CA HIS A 302 13.02 20.83 24.33
C HIS A 302 13.47 22.13 24.96
N GLY A 303 13.84 23.16 24.18
CA GLY A 303 14.19 24.48 24.71
C GLY A 303 13.06 25.08 25.55
N ALA A 304 11.83 25.05 25.04
CA ALA A 304 10.66 25.54 25.78
C ALA A 304 10.31 24.67 27.02
N LEU A 305 10.68 23.38 27.03
CA LEU A 305 10.55 22.54 28.22
C LEU A 305 11.59 22.88 29.28
N VAL A 306 12.84 23.10 28.88
CA VAL A 306 13.93 23.50 29.78
C VAL A 306 13.61 24.84 30.45
N GLU A 307 13.12 25.83 29.71
CA GLU A 307 12.70 27.11 30.28
C GLU A 307 11.60 26.95 31.33
N ARG A 308 10.60 26.10 31.08
CA ARG A 308 9.54 25.83 32.06
C ARG A 308 10.06 25.11 33.30
N LEU A 309 10.89 24.09 33.12
CA LEU A 309 11.47 23.35 34.24
C LEU A 309 12.41 24.23 35.08
N ALA A 310 13.12 25.18 34.47
CA ALA A 310 13.94 26.15 35.20
C ALA A 310 13.08 27.02 36.12
N VAL A 311 11.93 27.53 35.63
CA VAL A 311 10.98 28.30 36.46
C VAL A 311 10.38 27.44 37.58
N GLU A 312 10.03 26.18 37.30
CA GLU A 312 9.53 25.26 38.32
C GLU A 312 10.58 24.95 39.39
N LEU A 313 11.85 24.80 38.99
CA LEU A 313 12.98 24.59 39.90
C LEU A 313 13.19 25.79 40.80
N GLU A 314 13.26 27.01 40.24
CA GLU A 314 13.39 28.25 41.02
C GLU A 314 12.24 28.39 42.04
N ALA A 315 11.00 28.06 41.66
CA ALA A 315 9.86 28.07 42.55
C ALA A 315 9.95 27.00 43.65
N ALA A 316 10.46 25.81 43.33
CA ALA A 316 10.66 24.73 44.29
C ALA A 316 11.78 25.07 45.30
N GLU A 317 12.90 25.63 44.84
CA GLU A 317 14.00 26.10 45.68
C GLU A 317 13.54 27.20 46.65
N ALA A 318 12.79 28.20 46.16
CA ALA A 318 12.20 29.23 47.00
C ALA A 318 11.21 28.65 48.05
N GLY A 319 10.42 27.64 47.64
CA GLY A 319 9.50 26.95 48.54
C GLY A 319 10.20 26.10 49.60
N GLU A 320 11.35 25.52 49.29
CA GLU A 320 12.21 24.80 50.24
C GLU A 320 12.79 25.76 51.28
N GLU A 321 13.30 26.91 50.86
CA GLU A 321 13.83 27.95 51.75
C GLU A 321 12.74 28.49 52.71
N GLU A 322 11.53 28.72 52.20
CA GLU A 322 10.37 29.11 53.02
C GLU A 322 9.90 27.99 53.96
N ALA A 323 10.02 26.72 53.56
CA ALA A 323 9.70 25.59 54.44
C ALA A 323 10.74 25.43 55.56
N LEU A 324 12.03 25.62 55.25
CA LEU A 324 13.12 25.55 56.21
C LEU A 324 12.97 26.62 57.30
N THR A 325 12.79 27.88 56.88
CA THR A 325 12.56 29.01 57.80
C THR A 325 11.33 28.79 58.69
N ARG A 326 10.21 28.29 58.15
CA ARG A 326 9.03 27.91 58.94
C ARG A 326 9.32 26.78 59.94
N SER A 327 10.17 25.83 59.58
CA SER A 327 10.56 24.73 60.47
C SER A 327 11.45 25.21 61.62
N GLU A 328 12.39 26.11 61.34
CA GLU A 328 13.23 26.76 62.34
C GLU A 328 12.38 27.59 63.31
N ASP A 329 11.50 28.45 62.81
CA ASP A 329 10.55 29.23 63.61
C ASP A 329 9.67 28.35 64.51
N ALA A 330 9.18 27.23 63.98
CA ALA A 330 8.36 26.28 64.74
C ALA A 330 9.18 25.59 65.84
N SER A 331 10.43 25.24 65.54
CA SER A 331 11.37 24.63 66.50
C SER A 331 11.71 25.59 67.63
N ASP A 332 11.92 26.86 67.31
CA ASP A 332 12.19 27.92 68.29
C ASP A 332 10.97 28.18 69.19
N LYS A 333 9.76 28.30 68.62
CA LYS A 333 8.52 28.40 69.40
C LYS A 333 8.31 27.20 70.32
N HIS A 334 8.61 25.98 69.84
CA HIS A 334 8.54 24.78 70.66
C HIS A 334 9.55 24.82 71.80
N ARG A 335 10.79 25.26 71.55
CA ARG A 335 11.82 25.45 72.58
C ARG A 335 11.37 26.45 73.65
N GLU A 336 10.87 27.62 73.26
CA GLU A 336 10.33 28.61 74.21
C GLU A 336 9.17 28.06 75.04
N ALA A 337 8.23 27.35 74.41
CA ALA A 337 7.10 26.75 75.11
C ALA A 337 7.58 25.71 76.14
N ARG A 338 8.61 24.92 75.80
CA ARG A 338 9.23 23.95 76.70
C ARG A 338 9.92 24.62 77.87
N GLU A 339 10.72 25.65 77.64
CA GLU A 339 11.37 26.43 78.71
C GLU A 339 10.33 27.05 79.65
N ARG A 340 9.25 27.62 79.11
CA ARG A 340 8.12 28.13 79.92
C ARG A 340 7.47 27.02 80.75
N TRP A 341 7.22 25.85 80.17
CA TRP A 341 6.68 24.70 80.88
C TRP A 341 7.58 24.21 82.02
N GLU A 342 8.90 24.18 81.78
CA GLU A 342 9.91 23.83 82.78
C GLU A 342 9.98 24.88 83.90
N SER A 343 9.86 26.18 83.59
CA SER A 343 9.81 27.27 84.57
C SER A 343 8.63 27.16 85.55
N TRP A 344 7.55 26.48 85.15
CA TRP A 344 6.37 26.23 85.98
C TRP A 344 6.49 24.97 86.87
N ALA A 345 7.65 24.31 86.87
CA ALA A 345 7.90 23.14 87.73
C ALA A 345 7.60 23.38 89.23
N PRO A 346 8.03 24.49 89.88
CA PRO A 346 7.73 24.69 91.29
C PRO A 346 6.23 24.91 91.55
N GLN A 347 5.50 25.61 90.68
CA GLN A 347 4.05 25.79 90.80
C GLN A 347 3.31 24.46 90.63
N ARG A 348 3.75 23.60 89.69
CA ARG A 348 3.22 22.25 89.52
C ARG A 348 3.49 21.37 90.74
N ALA A 349 4.69 21.45 91.32
CA ALA A 349 5.02 20.74 92.56
C ALA A 349 4.16 21.20 93.75
N LEU A 350 3.84 22.50 93.85
CA LEU A 350 2.90 23.01 94.86
C LEU A 350 1.47 22.49 94.63
N LEU A 351 1.02 22.40 93.38
CA LEU A 351 -0.29 21.80 93.06
C LEU A 351 -0.33 20.30 93.41
N GLU A 352 0.76 19.56 93.15
CA GLU A 352 0.89 18.16 93.58
C GLU A 352 0.89 18.04 95.11
N GLN A 353 1.59 18.92 95.83
CA GLN A 353 1.55 18.97 97.30
C GLN A 353 0.16 19.31 97.84
N ALA A 354 -0.54 20.26 97.22
CA ALA A 354 -1.91 20.60 97.58
C ALA A 354 -2.86 19.40 97.36
N ALA A 355 -2.69 18.66 96.26
CA ALA A 355 -3.44 17.42 96.01
C ALA A 355 -3.13 16.34 97.07
N GLN A 356 -1.87 16.20 97.49
CA GLN A 356 -1.49 15.31 98.59
C GLN A 356 -2.14 15.72 99.91
N TRP A 357 -2.13 17.02 100.26
CA TRP A 357 -2.79 17.52 101.48
C TRP A 357 -4.30 17.31 101.45
N LEU A 358 -4.96 17.53 100.31
CA LEU A 358 -6.38 17.22 100.16
C LEU A 358 -6.66 15.74 100.42
N THR A 359 -5.81 14.84 99.91
CA THR A 359 -5.93 13.41 100.15
C THR A 359 -5.71 13.05 101.64
N GLU A 360 -4.79 13.72 102.33
CA GLU A 360 -4.57 13.56 103.78
C GLU A 360 -5.75 14.08 104.60
N ILE A 361 -6.33 15.22 104.23
CA ILE A 361 -7.54 15.76 104.86
C ILE A 361 -8.70 14.78 104.71
N GLU A 362 -8.93 14.24 103.51
CA GLU A 362 -9.98 13.23 103.28
C GLU A 362 -9.80 11.99 104.16
N LYS A 363 -8.57 11.47 104.31
CA LYS A 363 -8.28 10.37 105.24
C LYS A 363 -8.55 10.75 106.70
N GLY A 364 -8.18 11.96 107.10
CA GLY A 364 -8.41 12.49 108.43
C GLY A 364 -9.91 12.60 108.75
N GLU A 365 -10.70 13.12 107.82
CA GLU A 365 -12.16 13.20 107.94
C GLU A 365 -12.81 11.82 108.05
N GLN A 366 -12.37 10.84 107.25
CA GLN A 366 -12.81 9.45 107.37
C GLN A 366 -12.49 8.86 108.75
N SER A 367 -11.28 9.09 109.27
CA SER A 367 -10.92 8.64 110.63
C SER A 367 -11.74 9.32 111.71
N GLN A 368 -12.05 10.61 111.57
CA GLN A 368 -12.88 11.34 112.51
C GLN A 368 -14.32 10.83 112.51
N GLN A 369 -14.88 10.54 111.33
CA GLN A 369 -16.20 9.92 111.19
C GLN A 369 -16.23 8.53 111.85
N HIS A 370 -15.17 7.73 111.70
CA HIS A 370 -15.06 6.42 112.33
C HIS A 370 -14.99 6.51 113.87
N LEU A 371 -14.20 7.44 114.42
CA LEU A 371 -14.15 7.68 115.87
C LEU A 371 -15.48 8.21 116.43
N ARG A 372 -16.19 9.07 115.70
CA ARG A 372 -17.52 9.53 116.09
C ARG A 372 -18.54 8.40 116.12
N ALA A 373 -18.49 7.48 115.15
CA ALA A 373 -19.33 6.30 115.17
C ALA A 373 -19.01 5.41 116.39
N ALA A 374 -17.73 5.15 116.67
CA ALA A 374 -17.32 4.38 117.84
C ALA A 374 -17.72 5.04 119.18
N LEU A 375 -17.68 6.38 119.26
CA LEU A 375 -18.12 7.12 120.43
C LEU A 375 -19.64 7.02 120.62
N PHE A 376 -20.41 7.12 119.54
CA PHE A 376 -21.85 6.91 119.57
C PHE A 376 -22.21 5.48 120.01
N ASP A 377 -21.47 4.47 119.52
CA ASP A 377 -21.63 3.08 119.95
C ASP A 377 -21.29 2.90 121.43
N ALA A 378 -20.24 3.55 121.93
CA ALA A 378 -19.85 3.53 123.34
C ALA A 378 -20.87 4.26 124.25
N GLU A 379 -21.42 5.39 123.80
CA GLU A 379 -22.50 6.11 124.48
C GLU A 379 -23.78 5.27 124.52
N ALA A 380 -24.13 4.57 123.44
CA ALA A 380 -25.25 3.64 123.41
C ALA A 380 -25.03 2.45 124.37
N ALA A 381 -23.81 1.91 124.45
CA ALA A 381 -23.46 0.87 125.41
C ALA A 381 -23.55 1.36 126.87
N LEU A 382 -23.11 2.59 127.15
CA LEU A 382 -23.27 3.23 128.46
C LEU A 382 -24.74 3.46 128.81
N ALA A 383 -25.57 3.89 127.85
CA ALA A 383 -27.00 4.05 128.06
C ALA A 383 -27.70 2.71 128.34
N ALA A 384 -27.28 1.63 127.65
CA ALA A 384 -27.77 0.27 127.92
C ALA A 384 -27.38 -0.21 129.34
N LEU A 385 -26.15 0.04 129.77
CA LEU A 385 -25.69 -0.27 131.12
C LEU A 385 -26.41 0.57 132.20
N ASP A 386 -26.69 1.86 131.95
CA ASP A 386 -27.45 2.73 132.87
C ASP A 386 -28.93 2.31 132.96
N THR A 387 -29.51 1.75 131.88
CA THR A 387 -30.83 1.09 131.94
C THR A 387 -30.80 -0.22 132.74
N GLU A 388 -29.76 -1.06 132.58
CA GLU A 388 -29.59 -2.26 133.41
C GLU A 388 -29.36 -1.92 134.90
N GLU A 389 -28.62 -0.84 135.20
CA GLU A 389 -28.38 -0.40 136.58
C GLU A 389 -29.66 0.16 137.24
N ARG A 390 -30.51 0.88 136.49
CA ARG A 390 -31.84 1.30 136.97
C ARG A 390 -32.79 0.12 137.19
N GLU A 391 -32.69 -0.95 136.40
CA GLU A 391 -33.47 -2.18 136.62
C GLU A 391 -32.96 -2.98 137.85
N LEU A 392 -31.66 -2.97 138.14
CA LEU A 392 -31.05 -3.64 139.28
C LEU A 392 -31.19 -2.87 140.61
N ALA A 393 -31.21 -1.53 140.58
CA ALA A 393 -31.37 -0.69 141.77
C ALA A 393 -32.77 -0.76 142.43
N GLY A 394 -33.77 -1.33 141.74
CA GLY A 394 -35.10 -1.62 142.29
C GLY A 394 -35.15 -2.82 143.24
N ARG A 395 -34.09 -3.65 143.31
CA ARG A 395 -34.07 -4.89 144.11
C ARG A 395 -32.86 -4.97 145.04
N GLY A 396 -33.08 -4.64 146.30
CA GLY A 396 -32.46 -5.41 147.38
C GLY A 396 -31.31 -4.73 148.13
N ARG A 397 -31.69 -4.07 149.22
CA ARG A 397 -30.93 -4.00 150.47
C ARG A 397 -30.16 -5.31 150.74
N ARG A 398 -28.86 -5.22 151.05
CA ARG A 398 -28.23 -5.68 152.32
C ARG A 398 -26.72 -5.98 152.15
N ARG A 399 -25.96 -5.36 153.06
CA ARG A 399 -24.88 -5.96 153.88
C ARG A 399 -23.53 -6.37 153.25
N THR A 400 -22.52 -5.61 153.69
CA THR A 400 -21.31 -6.06 154.44
C THR A 400 -20.09 -6.65 153.72
N ARG A 401 -18.98 -5.88 153.79
CA ARG A 401 -17.79 -6.06 154.68
C ARG A 401 -16.60 -6.92 154.18
N ARG A 402 -15.44 -6.23 154.10
CA ARG A 402 -14.02 -6.68 154.25
C ARG A 402 -13.45 -7.54 153.10
N ARG A 403 -12.18 -7.43 152.64
CA ARG A 403 -10.83 -7.28 153.25
C ARG A 403 -9.86 -6.65 152.20
N ARG A 404 -9.04 -5.64 152.56
CA ARG A 404 -7.56 -5.62 152.69
C ARG A 404 -6.67 -6.46 151.75
N GLY A 405 -5.71 -5.77 151.10
CA GLY A 405 -4.39 -6.24 150.64
C GLY A 405 -3.65 -5.16 149.80
N PRO A 406 -2.38 -4.77 150.08
CA PRO A 406 -1.68 -3.66 149.39
C PRO A 406 -0.44 -4.07 148.54
N ALA A 407 0.20 -3.04 147.94
CA ALA A 407 1.51 -2.94 147.26
C ALA A 407 1.52 -3.23 145.73
N SER A 408 2.20 -2.51 144.83
CA SER A 408 3.16 -1.40 144.91
C SER A 408 3.37 -0.71 143.53
N ALA A 409 3.61 0.61 143.56
CA ALA A 409 4.51 1.46 142.75
C ALA A 409 4.92 1.12 141.29
N SER A 410 4.79 2.08 140.37
CA SER A 410 5.88 3.00 139.94
C SER A 410 5.46 3.77 138.65
N THR A 411 5.32 5.10 138.66
CA THR A 411 6.28 6.23 138.49
C THR A 411 6.51 6.67 137.03
N ARG A 412 6.54 8.02 136.88
CA ARG A 412 7.12 8.90 135.82
C ARG A 412 6.12 9.44 134.78
N SER A 413 5.66 10.71 134.85
CA SER A 413 6.34 12.03 134.72
C SER A 413 6.55 12.45 133.26
N TRP A 414 6.35 13.68 132.77
CA TRP A 414 6.09 15.03 133.31
C TRP A 414 5.60 15.94 132.10
N PRO A 415 5.42 17.28 132.18
CA PRO A 415 4.15 17.95 131.88
C PRO A 415 4.23 19.07 130.81
N GLY A 416 3.11 19.80 130.60
CA GLY A 416 3.18 21.26 130.42
C GLY A 416 2.42 21.87 129.24
N THR A 417 1.15 22.21 129.45
CA THR A 417 0.41 23.30 128.77
C THR A 417 1.01 24.68 129.07
N PRO A 418 0.75 25.71 128.23
CA PRO A 418 -0.26 26.70 128.61
C PRO A 418 -1.08 27.31 127.43
N TRP A 419 -2.32 27.69 127.73
CA TRP A 419 -3.13 28.74 127.05
C TRP A 419 -2.89 30.10 127.74
N PRO A 420 -3.52 31.27 127.39
CA PRO A 420 -4.23 31.73 126.18
C PRO A 420 -3.74 33.12 125.67
N GLY A 421 -4.32 33.65 124.57
CA GLY A 421 -4.20 35.08 124.24
C GLY A 421 -5.11 35.54 123.10
N ARG A 422 -6.15 36.34 123.44
CA ARG A 422 -7.02 37.07 122.49
C ARG A 422 -6.37 38.39 122.04
N ARG A 423 -6.62 38.81 120.79
CA ARG A 423 -6.98 40.19 120.32
C ARG A 423 -6.93 40.24 118.78
N THR A 424 -8.07 40.39 118.11
CA THR A 424 -8.72 41.63 117.59
C THR A 424 -8.22 42.08 116.21
N GLU A 425 -9.20 42.24 115.31
CA GLU A 425 -9.28 43.27 114.24
C GLU A 425 -8.31 43.15 113.06
N GLN A 426 -8.63 43.48 111.80
CA GLN A 426 -9.83 43.92 111.08
C GLN A 426 -9.36 44.10 109.62
N TYR A 427 -10.26 43.89 108.63
CA TYR A 427 -10.29 44.57 107.30
C TYR A 427 -9.10 44.35 106.33
N TRP A 428 -9.22 44.08 105.02
CA TRP A 428 -10.19 44.49 104.00
C TRP A 428 -10.41 43.37 102.96
N ALA A 429 -11.64 43.34 102.45
CA ALA A 429 -12.16 42.40 101.47
C ALA A 429 -11.74 42.73 100.02
N SER A 430 -11.54 41.65 99.27
CA SER A 430 -11.45 41.55 97.82
C SER A 430 -12.79 41.78 97.13
N CYS A 431 -12.79 42.53 96.03
CA CYS A 431 -13.80 42.42 94.97
C CYS A 431 -13.11 41.93 93.69
N GLY A 432 -13.40 40.70 93.30
CA GLY A 432 -13.09 40.14 91.98
C GLY A 432 -14.36 39.49 91.43
N THR A 433 -14.99 40.13 90.45
CA THR A 433 -16.14 39.60 89.72
C THR A 433 -15.66 38.82 88.51
N TRP A 434 -15.93 37.52 88.54
CA TRP A 434 -15.94 36.61 87.40
C TRP A 434 -17.12 36.93 86.46
N ARG A 435 -16.90 36.83 85.14
CA ARG A 435 -18.00 36.54 84.21
C ARG A 435 -17.51 35.74 83.00
N GLU A 436 -18.22 34.65 82.74
CA GLU A 436 -17.97 33.63 81.73
C GLU A 436 -18.40 34.00 80.31
N ARG A 437 -17.65 33.39 79.38
CA ARG A 437 -17.93 32.90 78.02
C ARG A 437 -19.32 33.10 77.37
N SER A 438 -19.27 33.41 76.07
CA SER A 438 -20.01 32.74 74.97
C SER A 438 -19.40 33.12 73.61
N PRO A 439 -19.48 32.25 72.58
CA PRO A 439 -20.23 32.66 71.38
C PRO A 439 -21.10 31.55 70.76
N ARG A 440 -22.10 31.96 69.98
CA ARG A 440 -23.05 31.14 69.20
C ARG A 440 -22.92 31.44 67.69
N ARG A 441 -23.08 30.35 66.90
CA ARG A 441 -23.77 30.21 65.57
C ARG A 441 -23.13 30.85 64.33
N TRP A 442 -22.65 30.06 63.36
CA TRP A 442 -23.32 29.37 62.21
C TRP A 442 -23.66 30.29 61.03
N CYS A 443 -23.12 29.98 59.83
CA CYS A 443 -23.81 29.99 58.54
C CYS A 443 -23.01 29.26 57.45
N ALA A 444 -23.73 28.55 56.58
CA ALA A 444 -23.29 27.65 55.52
C ALA A 444 -23.39 28.30 54.13
N VAL A 445 -22.66 27.81 53.10
CA VAL A 445 -23.00 27.83 51.64
C VAL A 445 -22.14 26.76 50.93
N SER A 446 -22.70 25.63 50.48
CA SER A 446 -23.19 25.28 49.12
C SER A 446 -22.12 25.00 48.04
N VAL A 447 -22.05 23.75 47.57
CA VAL A 447 -21.37 23.31 46.34
C VAL A 447 -22.41 22.66 45.42
N PRO A 448 -22.57 23.07 44.15
CA PRO A 448 -23.41 22.37 43.18
C PRO A 448 -22.58 21.45 42.27
N ILE A 449 -23.08 20.23 42.03
CA ILE A 449 -22.62 19.33 40.97
C ILE A 449 -23.86 18.80 40.27
N ASN A 450 -24.06 19.13 38.98
CA ASN A 450 -24.67 18.17 38.05
C ASN A 450 -24.40 18.47 36.55
N SER A 451 -23.86 17.43 35.89
CA SER A 451 -24.22 16.84 34.58
C SER A 451 -24.03 17.56 33.22
N SER A 452 -23.63 16.69 32.27
CA SER A 452 -23.70 16.73 30.78
C SER A 452 -22.44 17.31 30.08
N ALA A 453 -21.86 16.75 29.00
CA ALA A 453 -22.24 15.67 28.09
C ALA A 453 -21.00 15.05 27.40
N CYS A 454 -21.16 13.83 26.87
CA CYS A 454 -20.25 13.06 25.99
C CYS A 454 -20.27 13.64 24.54
N PRO A 455 -19.34 13.30 23.61
CA PRO A 455 -19.33 11.96 22.98
C PRO A 455 -17.96 11.37 22.51
N LEU A 456 -17.90 10.03 22.56
CA LEU A 456 -17.44 9.02 21.56
C LEU A 456 -16.26 9.35 20.62
N ALA A 457 -15.12 8.66 20.74
CA ALA A 457 -14.75 7.33 20.17
C ALA A 457 -14.31 7.38 18.69
N SER A 458 -13.05 7.06 18.36
CA SER A 458 -12.56 5.75 17.85
C SER A 458 -11.41 6.08 16.85
N ARG A 459 -10.42 5.26 16.47
CA ARG A 459 -10.22 3.81 16.43
C ARG A 459 -8.73 3.58 16.11
N ARG A 460 -8.06 2.66 16.80
CA ARG A 460 -6.93 1.88 16.25
C ARG A 460 -7.49 0.48 15.98
N GLY A 461 -7.17 -0.03 14.80
CA GLY A 461 -7.59 -1.32 14.24
C GLY A 461 -7.11 -1.34 12.81
#